data_AF-A0A2N5Z8U1-F1
#
_entry.id   AF-A0A2N5Z8U1-F1
#
_cell.length_a   1.000
_cell.length_b   1.000
_cell.length_c   1.000
_cell.angle_alpha   90.00
_cell.angle_beta   90.00
_cell.angle_gamma   90.00
#
_symmetry.space_group_name_H-M   'P 1'
#
loop_
_entity.id
_entity.type
_entity.pdbx_description
1 polymer ?
#
loop_
_entity_poly.entity_id
_entity_poly.type
_entity_poly.pdbx_seq_one_letter_code
_entity_poly.pdbx_strand_id
1 'polypeptide(L)'
;MKFFFVFIIFSIAISSLGQNLLNHQSTLPQKLEETSALVYLNGTFWTINDSGGEPVLYSFNRNGVLLNSVRIKDAENYDWEALAINNSHLFIGDFGNNFGSRRNLKIYAIQLSELQNQEAKVDFVIQFHYPEQTEWIKTKWKTQFDCEAMLASDSLIHLFTKDWKNNIGAHYTLDLKKGVQKATFSNFLNANVLITDATWDYTKNAFYLVGYKEYIPYVLRYSDLKQVEFEQRISFPDNYKYQLEGITFLNDTLFITTENSAIDASLLYFVPN
;
A
#
# COMPACT_ATOMS: atom_id res chain seq x y z
N MET A 1 -0.37 36.25 36.18
CA MET A 1 -0.44 34.84 35.75
C MET A 1 0.60 34.62 34.67
N LYS A 2 1.68 33.89 34.96
CA LYS A 2 2.68 33.51 33.94
C LYS A 2 2.19 32.25 33.25
N PHE A 3 1.88 32.34 31.96
CA PHE A 3 1.57 31.17 31.14
C PHE A 3 2.86 30.40 30.88
N PHE A 4 2.95 29.18 31.40
CA PHE A 4 3.99 28.22 31.03
C PHE A 4 3.56 27.56 29.72
N PHE A 5 4.24 27.88 28.62
CA PHE A 5 4.17 27.08 27.40
C PHE A 5 5.06 25.85 27.61
N VAL A 6 4.44 24.68 27.79
CA VAL A 6 5.14 23.40 27.74
C VAL A 6 5.31 23.05 26.26
N PHE A 7 6.51 23.21 25.73
CA PHE A 7 6.90 22.62 24.45
C PHE A 7 7.15 21.13 24.68
N ILE A 8 6.20 20.28 24.27
CA ILE A 8 6.44 18.84 24.17
C ILE A 8 7.28 18.62 22.91
N ILE A 9 8.58 18.41 23.09
CA ILE A 9 9.48 18.01 22.01
C ILE A 9 9.22 16.52 21.76
N PHE A 10 8.46 16.20 20.70
CA PHE A 10 8.44 14.83 20.17
C PHE A 10 9.80 14.58 19.50
N SER A 11 10.65 13.80 20.16
CA SER A 11 11.91 13.34 19.59
C SER A 11 11.61 12.26 18.55
N ILE A 12 11.70 12.59 17.26
CA ILE A 12 11.68 11.60 16.18
C ILE A 12 12.97 10.79 16.30
N ALA A 13 12.86 9.51 16.64
CA ALA A 13 14.00 8.61 16.64
C ALA A 13 14.35 8.26 15.19
N ILE A 14 15.43 8.84 14.66
CA ILE A 14 16.00 8.46 13.37
C ILE A 14 16.91 7.25 13.63
N SER A 15 16.39 6.04 13.47
CA SER A 15 17.20 4.82 13.54
C SER A 15 18.02 4.68 12.25
N SER A 16 19.35 4.81 12.33
CA SER A 16 20.29 4.66 11.21
C SER A 16 20.55 3.20 10.82
N LEU A 17 19.51 2.37 10.78
CA LEU A 17 19.62 0.95 10.39
C LEU A 17 20.04 0.78 8.91
N GLY A 18 19.88 1.83 8.09
CA GLY A 18 20.06 1.91 6.64
C GLY A 18 21.25 1.19 5.99
N GLN A 19 22.40 1.07 6.66
CA GLN A 19 23.64 0.60 5.99
C GLN A 19 23.81 -0.92 5.93
N ASN A 20 23.04 -1.71 6.69
CA ASN A 20 23.10 -3.18 6.66
C ASN A 20 21.80 -3.86 6.17
N LEU A 21 20.80 -3.08 5.72
CA LEU A 21 19.43 -3.56 5.43
C LEU A 21 19.29 -4.32 4.10
N LEU A 22 20.26 -4.26 3.19
CA LEU A 22 20.10 -4.75 1.82
C LEU A 22 20.81 -6.09 1.55
N ASN A 23 21.26 -6.80 2.58
CA ASN A 23 22.04 -8.05 2.39
C ASN A 23 21.21 -9.25 1.91
N HIS A 24 19.88 -9.15 1.92
CA HIS A 24 18.99 -10.17 1.40
C HIS A 24 18.05 -9.55 0.38
N GLN A 25 18.18 -9.98 -0.86
CA GLN A 25 17.28 -9.62 -1.96
C GLN A 25 16.99 -10.88 -2.77
N SER A 26 15.75 -11.01 -3.24
CA SER A 26 15.41 -12.01 -4.26
C SER A 26 14.84 -11.32 -5.48
N THR A 27 15.24 -11.80 -6.66
CA THR A 27 14.72 -11.29 -7.93
C THR A 27 13.37 -11.90 -8.21
N LEU A 28 12.41 -11.06 -8.57
CA LEU A 28 11.09 -11.50 -9.02
C LEU A 28 11.14 -11.78 -10.53
N PRO A 29 10.41 -12.80 -11.01
CA PRO A 29 10.35 -13.11 -12.43
C PRO A 29 9.65 -11.99 -13.20
N GLN A 30 9.93 -11.89 -14.50
CA GLN A 30 9.34 -10.89 -15.41
C GLN A 30 7.81 -10.76 -15.31
N LYS A 31 7.14 -11.87 -15.00
CA LYS A 31 5.67 -11.89 -14.83
C LYS A 31 5.17 -10.99 -13.68
N LEU A 32 6.05 -10.59 -12.75
CA LEU A 32 5.76 -9.79 -11.57
C LEU A 32 6.44 -8.41 -11.62
N GLU A 33 6.77 -7.89 -12.81
CA GLU A 33 7.53 -6.63 -12.99
C GLU A 33 6.83 -5.38 -12.46
N GLU A 34 5.50 -5.41 -12.31
CA GLU A 34 4.68 -4.27 -11.89
C GLU A 34 4.07 -4.51 -10.50
N THR A 35 4.82 -5.16 -9.60
CA THR A 35 4.32 -5.56 -8.27
C THR A 35 3.96 -4.33 -7.40
N SER A 36 2.71 -3.86 -7.49
CA SER A 36 2.21 -2.67 -6.77
C SER A 36 1.92 -2.90 -5.29
N ALA A 37 1.59 -4.14 -4.90
CA ALA A 37 1.16 -4.44 -3.54
C ALA A 37 1.66 -5.79 -3.03
N LEU A 38 1.76 -5.93 -1.71
CA LEU A 38 2.27 -7.15 -1.10
C LEU A 38 1.50 -7.53 0.16
N VAL A 39 1.01 -8.77 0.23
CA VAL A 39 0.48 -9.35 1.48
C VAL A 39 1.07 -10.72 1.73
N TYR A 40 1.33 -11.05 3.00
CA TYR A 40 1.74 -12.40 3.39
C TYR A 40 0.55 -13.20 3.93
N LEU A 41 0.31 -14.38 3.36
CA LEU A 41 -0.78 -15.27 3.77
C LEU A 41 -0.31 -16.73 3.71
N ASN A 42 -0.51 -17.46 4.82
CA ASN A 42 -0.33 -18.92 4.91
C ASN A 42 1.00 -19.42 4.32
N GLY A 43 2.11 -18.76 4.63
CA GLY A 43 3.44 -19.21 4.18
C GLY A 43 3.95 -18.53 2.91
N THR A 44 3.11 -17.77 2.21
CA THR A 44 3.36 -17.29 0.84
C THR A 44 3.08 -15.80 0.70
N PHE A 45 3.84 -15.11 -0.15
CA PHE A 45 3.52 -13.73 -0.55
C PHE A 45 2.52 -13.72 -1.69
N TRP A 46 1.61 -12.77 -1.65
CA TRP A 46 0.65 -12.49 -2.71
C TRP A 46 0.84 -11.07 -3.20
N THR A 47 0.73 -10.91 -4.52
CA THR A 47 0.93 -9.65 -5.23
C THR A 47 -0.03 -9.54 -6.42
N ILE A 48 -0.10 -8.34 -6.97
CA ILE A 48 -0.79 -7.91 -8.18
C ILE A 48 0.19 -7.13 -9.05
N ASN A 49 -0.05 -7.14 -10.37
CA ASN A 49 0.57 -6.17 -11.25
C ASN A 49 -0.32 -4.93 -11.37
N ASP A 50 0.28 -3.74 -11.54
CA ASP A 50 -0.38 -2.42 -11.60
C ASP A 50 -1.56 -2.36 -12.59
N SER A 51 -1.37 -1.84 -13.82
CA SER A 51 -2.49 -1.39 -14.66
C SER A 51 -2.49 -2.02 -16.05
N GLY A 52 -3.70 -2.22 -16.60
CA GLY A 52 -3.90 -2.69 -17.98
C GLY A 52 -3.55 -4.16 -18.23
N GLY A 53 -3.11 -4.87 -17.20
CA GLY A 53 -2.81 -6.30 -17.24
C GLY A 53 -4.03 -7.21 -17.04
N GLU A 54 -3.75 -8.50 -16.91
CA GLU A 54 -4.77 -9.50 -16.57
C GLU A 54 -5.19 -9.37 -15.09
N PRO A 55 -6.47 -9.57 -14.73
CA PRO A 55 -6.96 -9.51 -13.35
C PRO A 55 -6.54 -10.76 -12.58
N VAL A 56 -5.26 -10.84 -12.21
CA VAL A 56 -4.64 -12.05 -11.66
C VAL A 56 -3.89 -11.71 -10.38
N LEU A 57 -4.17 -12.48 -9.33
CA LEU A 57 -3.32 -12.55 -8.14
C LEU A 57 -2.18 -13.52 -8.38
N TYR A 58 -0.97 -13.12 -8.05
CA TYR A 58 0.19 -13.99 -8.10
C TYR A 58 0.68 -14.30 -6.70
N SER A 59 1.17 -15.52 -6.51
CA SER A 59 1.77 -15.93 -5.25
C SER A 59 3.19 -16.43 -5.46
N PHE A 60 4.09 -16.10 -4.55
CA PHE A 60 5.51 -16.45 -4.65
C PHE A 60 6.14 -16.67 -3.27
N ASN A 61 7.25 -17.42 -3.22
CA ASN A 61 7.97 -17.67 -1.98
C ASN A 61 9.05 -16.60 -1.70
N ARG A 62 9.70 -16.69 -0.54
CA ARG A 62 10.80 -15.78 -0.13
C ARG A 62 12.00 -15.73 -1.08
N ASN A 63 12.14 -16.69 -1.99
CA ASN A 63 13.21 -16.70 -2.99
C ASN A 63 12.78 -16.08 -4.32
N GLY A 64 11.60 -15.43 -4.39
CA GLY A 64 11.06 -14.86 -5.61
C GLY A 64 10.45 -15.88 -6.57
N VAL A 65 10.37 -17.17 -6.19
CA VAL A 65 9.83 -18.21 -7.06
C VAL A 65 8.31 -18.16 -7.08
N LEU A 66 7.74 -17.95 -8.26
CA LEU A 66 6.30 -17.99 -8.51
C LEU A 66 5.74 -19.39 -8.16
N LEU A 67 4.69 -19.42 -7.35
CA LEU A 67 4.05 -20.65 -6.88
C LEU A 67 2.69 -20.88 -7.52
N ASN A 68 1.87 -19.83 -7.64
CA ASN A 68 0.51 -19.92 -8.19
C ASN A 68 0.09 -18.59 -8.83
N SER A 69 -0.92 -18.67 -9.70
CA SER A 69 -1.64 -17.52 -10.24
C SER A 69 -3.14 -17.80 -10.19
N VAL A 70 -3.91 -16.88 -9.61
CA VAL A 70 -5.35 -17.00 -9.44
C VAL A 70 -6.03 -15.89 -10.23
N ARG A 71 -6.80 -16.24 -11.26
CA ARG A 71 -7.57 -15.26 -12.04
C ARG A 71 -8.81 -14.84 -11.27
N ILE A 72 -9.04 -13.54 -11.14
CA ILE A 72 -10.26 -13.00 -10.52
C ILE A 72 -11.34 -12.89 -11.59
N LYS A 73 -12.43 -13.64 -11.43
CA LYS A 73 -13.56 -13.61 -12.35
C LYS A 73 -14.32 -12.30 -12.25
N ASP A 74 -14.78 -11.82 -13.41
CA ASP A 74 -15.63 -10.63 -13.52
C ASP A 74 -15.00 -9.35 -12.92
N ALA A 75 -13.67 -9.35 -12.78
CA ALA A 75 -12.88 -8.20 -12.41
C ALA A 75 -12.07 -7.70 -13.60
N GLU A 76 -11.84 -6.40 -13.63
CA GLU A 76 -10.96 -5.75 -14.58
C GLU A 76 -9.81 -5.12 -13.80
N ASN A 77 -8.59 -5.25 -14.33
CA ASN A 77 -7.45 -4.50 -13.83
C ASN A 77 -7.34 -3.16 -14.57
N TYR A 78 -8.00 -2.15 -14.03
CA TYR A 78 -7.95 -0.80 -14.57
C TYR A 78 -6.74 -0.02 -14.00
N ASP A 79 -6.57 -0.03 -12.68
CA ASP A 79 -5.43 0.55 -11.92
C ASP A 79 -5.44 -0.14 -10.55
N TRP A 80 -4.86 -1.35 -10.47
CA TRP A 80 -4.78 -2.13 -9.24
C TRP A 80 -3.55 -1.73 -8.43
N GLU A 81 -3.76 -1.13 -7.27
CA GLU A 81 -2.68 -0.48 -6.52
C GLU A 81 -2.40 -1.17 -5.18
N ALA A 82 -3.41 -1.78 -4.55
CA ALA A 82 -3.29 -2.25 -3.18
C ALA A 82 -3.85 -3.64 -2.95
N LEU A 83 -3.26 -4.35 -2.00
CA LEU A 83 -3.79 -5.56 -1.39
C LEU A 83 -3.93 -5.36 0.11
N ALA A 84 -5.03 -5.85 0.67
CA ALA A 84 -5.18 -5.96 2.11
C ALA A 84 -5.86 -7.28 2.45
N ILE A 85 -5.66 -7.77 3.67
CA ILE A 85 -6.33 -8.98 4.16
C ILE A 85 -6.95 -8.72 5.52
N ASN A 86 -8.08 -9.34 5.78
CA ASN A 86 -8.61 -9.54 7.13
C ASN A 86 -8.81 -11.04 7.39
N ASN A 87 -9.53 -11.40 8.46
CA ASN A 87 -9.73 -12.79 8.86
C ASN A 87 -10.47 -13.66 7.83
N SER A 88 -11.15 -13.07 6.86
CA SER A 88 -12.06 -13.80 5.95
C SER A 88 -11.86 -13.48 4.47
N HIS A 89 -11.32 -12.30 4.15
CA HIS A 89 -11.20 -11.82 2.79
C HIS A 89 -9.81 -11.27 2.48
N LEU A 90 -9.42 -11.41 1.23
CA LEU A 90 -8.42 -10.58 0.57
C LEU A 90 -9.15 -9.50 -0.23
N PHE A 91 -8.65 -8.27 -0.15
CA PHE A 91 -9.18 -7.09 -0.82
C PHE A 91 -8.19 -6.63 -1.87
N ILE A 92 -8.70 -6.29 -3.06
CA ILE A 92 -7.93 -5.75 -4.18
C ILE A 92 -8.42 -4.34 -4.46
N GLY A 93 -7.54 -3.37 -4.32
CA GLY A 93 -7.81 -1.96 -4.58
C GLY A 93 -7.66 -1.60 -6.05
N ASP A 94 -8.78 -1.42 -6.76
CA ASP A 94 -8.83 -0.95 -8.14
C ASP A 94 -9.21 0.55 -8.12
N PHE A 95 -8.25 1.38 -7.72
CA PHE A 95 -8.51 2.78 -7.34
C PHE A 95 -7.39 3.78 -7.64
N GLY A 96 -6.31 3.38 -8.32
CA GLY A 96 -5.31 4.31 -8.84
C GLY A 96 -5.95 5.40 -9.69
N ASN A 97 -5.46 6.61 -9.56
CA ASN A 97 -6.05 7.84 -10.11
C ASN A 97 -4.99 8.96 -10.27
N ASN A 98 -3.78 8.63 -10.70
CA ASN A 98 -2.67 9.57 -10.92
C ASN A 98 -3.00 10.78 -11.84
N PHE A 99 -4.02 10.66 -12.69
CA PHE A 99 -4.54 11.75 -13.53
C PHE A 99 -5.63 12.61 -12.87
N GLY A 100 -6.18 12.20 -11.73
CA GLY A 100 -7.23 12.92 -11.00
C GLY A 100 -8.62 12.92 -11.65
N SER A 101 -8.84 12.14 -12.72
CA SER A 101 -10.08 12.13 -13.49
C SER A 101 -10.93 10.87 -13.33
N ARG A 102 -10.47 9.87 -12.58
CA ARG A 102 -11.17 8.59 -12.41
C ARG A 102 -12.41 8.73 -11.52
N ARG A 103 -13.46 8.00 -11.86
CA ARG A 103 -14.80 8.05 -11.21
C ARG A 103 -15.34 6.69 -10.77
N ASN A 104 -14.65 5.62 -11.12
CA ASN A 104 -15.06 4.23 -10.92
C ASN A 104 -14.13 3.52 -9.92
N LEU A 105 -13.70 4.24 -8.87
CA LEU A 105 -12.84 3.69 -7.82
C LEU A 105 -13.59 2.56 -7.10
N LYS A 106 -12.93 1.44 -6.92
CA LYS A 106 -13.56 0.27 -6.30
C LYS A 106 -12.55 -0.64 -5.61
N ILE A 107 -13.10 -1.55 -4.82
CA ILE A 107 -12.37 -2.60 -4.11
C ILE A 107 -13.11 -3.90 -4.33
N TYR A 108 -12.41 -4.93 -4.81
CA TYR A 108 -12.93 -6.29 -4.92
C TYR A 108 -12.64 -7.04 -3.62
N ALA A 109 -13.64 -7.69 -3.03
CA ALA A 109 -13.48 -8.58 -1.88
C ALA A 109 -13.55 -10.04 -2.35
N ILE A 110 -12.51 -10.81 -2.04
CA ILE A 110 -12.34 -12.22 -2.40
C ILE A 110 -12.27 -13.03 -1.12
N GLN A 111 -13.12 -14.04 -0.96
CA GLN A 111 -13.02 -14.94 0.20
C GLN A 111 -11.67 -15.68 0.18
N LEU A 112 -10.99 -15.79 1.33
CA LEU A 112 -9.66 -16.42 1.38
C LEU A 112 -9.65 -17.87 0.90
N SER A 113 -10.78 -18.59 1.03
CA SER A 113 -10.93 -19.96 0.52
C SER A 113 -10.86 -20.04 -1.01
N GLU A 114 -11.21 -18.98 -1.73
CA GLU A 114 -11.16 -18.95 -3.19
C GLU A 114 -9.71 -18.94 -3.72
N LEU A 115 -8.73 -18.53 -2.89
CA LEU A 115 -7.32 -18.45 -3.28
C LEU A 115 -6.66 -19.83 -3.50
N GLN A 116 -7.34 -20.92 -3.13
CA GLN A 116 -6.90 -22.28 -3.40
C GLN A 116 -7.26 -22.74 -4.83
N ASN A 117 -8.12 -22.00 -5.52
CA ASN A 117 -8.58 -22.31 -6.86
C ASN A 117 -7.68 -21.65 -7.92
N GLN A 118 -7.77 -22.10 -9.18
CA GLN A 118 -7.13 -21.41 -10.32
C GLN A 118 -7.86 -20.12 -10.70
N GLU A 119 -9.16 -20.05 -10.39
CA GLU A 119 -10.01 -18.89 -10.61
C GLU A 119 -10.81 -18.62 -9.35
N ALA A 120 -10.82 -17.37 -8.90
CA ALA A 120 -11.54 -16.91 -7.72
C ALA A 120 -12.71 -16.02 -8.13
N LYS A 121 -13.86 -16.19 -7.50
CA LYS A 121 -15.01 -15.29 -7.68
C LYS A 121 -14.90 -14.09 -6.74
N VAL A 122 -15.31 -12.93 -7.25
CA VAL A 122 -15.57 -11.77 -6.42
C VAL A 122 -16.79 -12.04 -5.55
N ASP A 123 -16.66 -11.93 -4.23
CA ASP A 123 -17.78 -12.07 -3.30
C ASP A 123 -18.64 -10.80 -3.32
N PHE A 124 -17.98 -9.65 -3.15
CA PHE A 124 -18.64 -8.35 -3.32
C PHE A 124 -17.67 -7.26 -3.75
N VAL A 125 -18.24 -6.15 -4.22
CA VAL A 125 -17.51 -4.94 -4.63
C VAL A 125 -17.95 -3.77 -3.79
N ILE A 126 -16.97 -3.03 -3.26
CA ILE A 126 -17.17 -1.70 -2.68
C ILE A 126 -16.80 -0.69 -3.75
N GLN A 127 -17.73 0.14 -4.18
CA GLN A 127 -17.44 1.28 -5.05
C GLN A 127 -17.41 2.54 -4.18
N PHE A 128 -16.53 3.48 -4.47
CA PHE A 128 -16.47 4.70 -3.67
C PHE A 128 -16.07 5.92 -4.46
N HIS A 129 -16.31 7.09 -3.84
CA HIS A 129 -15.76 8.35 -4.28
C HIS A 129 -15.38 9.20 -3.07
N TYR A 130 -14.43 10.11 -3.28
CA TYR A 130 -14.09 11.16 -2.32
C TYR A 130 -15.14 12.28 -2.41
N PRO A 131 -15.83 12.64 -1.31
CA PRO A 131 -16.75 13.78 -1.32
C PRO A 131 -16.10 15.11 -1.69
N GLU A 132 -14.81 15.27 -1.38
CA GLU A 132 -14.03 16.49 -1.56
C GLU A 132 -13.47 16.63 -2.98
N GLN A 133 -13.49 15.56 -3.79
CA GLN A 133 -13.10 15.64 -5.19
C GLN A 133 -14.26 16.21 -6.01
N THR A 134 -14.27 17.53 -6.20
CA THR A 134 -15.31 18.24 -6.95
C THR A 134 -14.98 18.46 -8.42
N GLU A 135 -13.73 18.17 -8.83
CA GLU A 135 -13.23 18.33 -10.19
C GLU A 135 -12.55 17.05 -10.68
N TRP A 136 -12.73 16.73 -11.98
CA TRP A 136 -12.17 15.54 -12.64
C TRP A 136 -11.35 15.94 -13.86
N ILE A 137 -10.42 16.88 -13.66
CA ILE A 137 -9.56 17.38 -14.73
C ILE A 137 -8.41 16.40 -14.90
N LYS A 138 -8.31 15.80 -16.09
CA LYS A 138 -7.24 14.85 -16.42
C LYS A 138 -5.90 15.57 -16.48
N THR A 139 -5.16 15.60 -15.37
CA THR A 139 -3.82 16.20 -15.29
C THR A 139 -2.93 15.32 -14.43
N LYS A 140 -1.94 14.70 -15.08
CA LYS A 140 -1.01 13.77 -14.43
C LYS A 140 -0.28 14.47 -13.27
N TRP A 141 -0.21 13.78 -12.12
CA TRP A 141 0.59 14.17 -10.96
C TRP A 141 0.23 15.54 -10.36
N LYS A 142 -1.04 15.89 -10.35
CA LYS A 142 -1.55 17.11 -9.69
C LYS A 142 -2.71 16.86 -8.73
N THR A 143 -3.15 15.62 -8.61
CA THR A 143 -4.28 15.25 -7.75
C THR A 143 -3.81 14.94 -6.34
N GLN A 144 -4.68 15.20 -5.36
CA GLN A 144 -4.55 14.72 -3.98
C GLN A 144 -5.43 13.49 -3.70
N PHE A 145 -6.18 13.03 -4.72
CA PHE A 145 -7.17 11.96 -4.66
C PHE A 145 -6.72 10.74 -5.46
N ASP A 146 -5.40 10.57 -5.60
CA ASP A 146 -4.82 9.32 -6.03
C ASP A 146 -4.73 8.39 -4.82
N CYS A 147 -5.21 7.16 -4.93
CA CYS A 147 -5.27 6.21 -3.84
C CYS A 147 -4.34 5.06 -4.18
N GLU A 148 -3.40 4.72 -3.30
CA GLU A 148 -2.46 3.64 -3.60
C GLU A 148 -2.26 2.66 -2.45
N ALA A 149 -2.52 3.05 -1.20
CA ALA A 149 -2.35 2.15 -0.08
C ALA A 149 -3.66 1.83 0.65
N MET A 150 -3.77 0.59 1.16
CA MET A 150 -4.96 0.10 1.83
C MET A 150 -4.60 -0.77 3.04
N LEU A 151 -5.37 -0.63 4.12
CA LEU A 151 -5.41 -1.60 5.21
C LEU A 151 -6.84 -2.10 5.40
N ALA A 152 -6.97 -3.34 5.84
CA ALA A 152 -8.26 -3.92 6.21
C ALA A 152 -8.26 -4.27 7.70
N SER A 153 -9.39 -4.03 8.35
CA SER A 153 -9.72 -4.60 9.66
C SER A 153 -10.95 -5.52 9.51
N ASP A 154 -11.49 -5.99 10.63
CA ASP A 154 -12.76 -6.75 10.61
C ASP A 154 -13.99 -5.85 10.41
N SER A 155 -13.84 -4.52 10.45
CA SER A 155 -14.96 -3.57 10.39
C SER A 155 -14.87 -2.54 9.27
N LEU A 156 -13.65 -2.09 8.96
CA LEU A 156 -13.39 -0.99 8.05
C LEU A 156 -12.27 -1.33 7.07
N ILE A 157 -12.36 -0.73 5.89
CA ILE A 157 -11.22 -0.48 5.03
C ILE A 157 -10.66 0.89 5.36
N HIS A 158 -9.35 0.98 5.46
CA HIS A 158 -8.59 2.22 5.56
C HIS A 158 -7.87 2.47 4.24
N LEU A 159 -7.99 3.67 3.71
CA LEU A 159 -7.40 4.08 2.44
C LEU A 159 -6.44 5.24 2.67
N PHE A 160 -5.31 5.23 1.98
CA PHE A 160 -4.31 6.29 2.05
C PHE A 160 -3.98 6.82 0.65
N THR A 161 -4.01 8.15 0.53
CA THR A 161 -3.80 8.81 -0.77
C THR A 161 -2.33 9.06 -1.06
N LYS A 162 -1.92 8.84 -2.30
CA LYS A 162 -0.69 9.37 -2.89
C LYS A 162 -0.91 10.84 -3.29
N ASP A 163 -0.64 11.75 -2.37
CA ASP A 163 -0.85 13.18 -2.60
C ASP A 163 0.26 13.77 -3.49
N TRP A 164 0.05 13.78 -4.81
CA TRP A 164 0.98 14.37 -5.78
C TRP A 164 1.13 15.89 -5.66
N LYS A 165 0.23 16.57 -4.93
CA LYS A 165 0.23 18.02 -4.82
C LYS A 165 1.09 18.48 -3.64
N ASN A 166 0.97 17.83 -2.48
CA ASN A 166 1.62 18.29 -1.25
C ASN A 166 2.47 17.22 -0.55
N ASN A 167 2.45 15.97 -0.98
CA ASN A 167 3.09 14.82 -0.31
C ASN A 167 2.66 14.64 1.16
N ILE A 168 1.48 15.13 1.54
CA ILE A 168 0.94 15.00 2.89
C ILE A 168 0.33 13.61 3.00
N GLY A 169 -0.64 13.30 2.14
CA GLY A 169 -1.41 12.07 2.22
C GLY A 169 -2.57 12.20 3.20
N ALA A 170 -3.66 11.52 2.90
CA ALA A 170 -4.89 11.58 3.66
C ALA A 170 -5.41 10.17 3.91
N HIS A 171 -5.93 9.96 5.12
CA HIS A 171 -6.54 8.73 5.56
C HIS A 171 -8.06 8.84 5.44
N TYR A 172 -8.67 7.89 4.74
CA TYR A 172 -10.11 7.73 4.62
C TYR A 172 -10.55 6.34 5.07
N THR A 173 -11.83 6.21 5.38
CA THR A 173 -12.44 4.93 5.75
C THR A 173 -13.66 4.61 4.89
N LEU A 174 -13.89 3.30 4.71
CA LEU A 174 -15.10 2.73 4.10
C LEU A 174 -15.62 1.60 4.99
N ASP A 175 -16.93 1.42 5.01
CA ASP A 175 -17.55 0.25 5.64
C ASP A 175 -17.28 -1.00 4.80
N LEU A 176 -17.14 -2.16 5.43
CA LEU A 176 -17.06 -3.47 4.75
C LEU A 176 -18.41 -3.92 4.21
N LYS A 177 -18.98 -3.14 3.28
CA LYS A 177 -20.31 -3.36 2.72
C LYS A 177 -20.34 -3.09 1.23
N LYS A 178 -20.96 -4.02 0.50
CA LYS A 178 -21.17 -3.89 -0.96
C LYS A 178 -21.92 -2.60 -1.33
N GLY A 179 -21.60 -2.07 -2.51
CA GLY A 179 -22.29 -0.94 -3.12
C GLY A 179 -21.47 0.35 -3.15
N VAL A 180 -22.12 1.44 -3.55
CA VAL A 180 -21.48 2.76 -3.67
C VAL A 180 -21.47 3.47 -2.33
N GLN A 181 -20.29 3.91 -1.92
CA GLN A 181 -20.04 4.60 -0.65
C GLN A 181 -19.37 5.96 -0.87
N LYS A 182 -19.53 6.82 0.13
CA LYS A 182 -18.71 8.03 0.28
C LYS A 182 -17.55 7.68 1.19
N ALA A 183 -16.32 7.91 0.73
CA ALA A 183 -15.16 7.79 1.59
C ALA A 183 -15.29 8.78 2.76
N THR A 184 -15.11 8.31 4.00
CA THR A 184 -15.17 9.16 5.18
C THR A 184 -13.77 9.62 5.53
N PHE A 185 -13.49 10.91 5.38
CA PHE A 185 -12.22 11.51 5.79
C PHE A 185 -11.99 11.33 7.29
N SER A 186 -10.79 10.86 7.65
CA SER A 186 -10.36 10.71 9.04
C SER A 186 -9.38 11.83 9.42
N ASN A 187 -8.22 11.87 8.78
CA ASN A 187 -7.14 12.80 9.09
C ASN A 187 -6.14 12.89 7.94
N PHE A 188 -5.30 13.92 7.98
CA PHE A 188 -4.08 13.97 7.18
C PHE A 188 -2.97 13.16 7.86
N LEU A 189 -2.01 12.73 7.05
CA LEU A 189 -0.74 12.17 7.46
C LEU A 189 0.33 13.20 7.12
N ASN A 190 1.31 13.49 7.97
CA ASN A 190 2.44 14.32 7.56
C ASN A 190 3.52 13.44 6.94
N ALA A 191 3.15 12.66 5.92
CA ALA A 191 4.00 11.60 5.39
C ALA A 191 5.27 12.17 4.73
N ASN A 192 5.14 13.34 4.08
CA ASN A 192 6.20 14.01 3.31
C ASN A 192 6.85 13.05 2.28
N VAL A 193 6.05 12.15 1.74
CA VAL A 193 6.38 11.17 0.68
C VAL A 193 5.12 10.90 -0.15
N LEU A 194 5.33 10.40 -1.36
CA LEU A 194 4.30 9.75 -2.16
C LEU A 194 4.12 8.32 -1.62
N ILE A 195 3.01 8.09 -0.92
CA ILE A 195 2.67 6.77 -0.35
C ILE A 195 2.30 5.81 -1.49
N THR A 196 2.77 4.57 -1.42
CA THR A 196 2.53 3.53 -2.43
C THR A 196 1.86 2.29 -1.84
N ASP A 197 2.21 1.85 -0.62
CA ASP A 197 1.50 0.72 0.03
C ASP A 197 1.52 0.84 1.57
N ALA A 198 0.73 -0.01 2.25
CA ALA A 198 0.58 -0.05 3.69
C ALA A 198 0.51 -1.48 4.24
N THR A 199 1.01 -1.69 5.46
CA THR A 199 0.84 -2.97 6.16
C THR A 199 0.66 -2.82 7.67
N TRP A 200 -0.04 -3.79 8.26
CA TRP A 200 -0.24 -3.88 9.70
C TRP A 200 0.93 -4.59 10.40
N ASP A 201 1.35 -4.03 11.53
CA ASP A 201 1.97 -4.78 12.62
C ASP A 201 0.91 -5.05 13.69
N TYR A 202 0.26 -6.21 13.55
CA TYR A 202 -0.76 -6.69 14.49
C TYR A 202 -0.21 -6.97 15.88
N THR A 203 1.11 -7.19 16.03
CA THR A 203 1.72 -7.51 17.33
C THR A 203 1.92 -6.27 18.19
N LYS A 204 2.25 -5.13 17.56
CA LYS A 204 2.50 -3.86 18.24
C LYS A 204 1.35 -2.86 18.07
N ASN A 205 0.25 -3.28 17.44
CA ASN A 205 -0.90 -2.43 17.10
C ASN A 205 -0.45 -1.14 16.40
N ALA A 206 0.34 -1.31 15.35
CA ALA A 206 0.92 -0.23 14.56
C ALA A 206 0.76 -0.53 13.07
N PHE A 207 0.94 0.46 12.22
CA PHE A 207 1.00 0.25 10.79
C PHE A 207 2.20 0.95 10.18
N TYR A 208 2.61 0.44 9.04
CA TYR A 208 3.67 0.98 8.23
C TYR A 208 3.10 1.49 6.92
N LEU A 209 3.60 2.63 6.46
CA LEU A 209 3.42 3.13 5.10
C LEU A 209 4.77 3.09 4.42
N VAL A 210 4.80 2.66 3.16
CA VAL A 210 5.95 2.80 2.28
C VAL A 210 5.67 3.85 1.23
N GLY A 211 6.73 4.51 0.77
CA GLY A 211 6.63 5.53 -0.24
C GLY A 211 7.97 6.16 -0.55
N TYR A 212 7.96 7.21 -1.37
CA TYR A 212 9.19 7.86 -1.81
C TYR A 212 9.05 9.37 -1.96
N LYS A 213 10.17 10.08 -1.88
CA LYS A 213 10.28 11.50 -2.23
C LYS A 213 11.52 11.69 -3.09
N GLU A 214 11.34 12.25 -4.29
CA GLU A 214 12.44 12.43 -5.26
C GLU A 214 13.16 11.10 -5.57
N TYR A 215 12.40 10.01 -5.67
CA TYR A 215 12.89 8.63 -5.83
C TYR A 215 13.73 8.08 -4.67
N ILE A 216 13.81 8.80 -3.55
CA ILE A 216 14.41 8.27 -2.31
C ILE A 216 13.29 7.61 -1.51
N PRO A 217 13.39 6.32 -1.22
CA PRO A 217 12.33 5.63 -0.53
C PRO A 217 12.41 5.75 0.99
N TYR A 218 11.26 5.58 1.63
CA TYR A 218 11.09 5.64 3.07
C TYR A 218 10.02 4.66 3.54
N VAL A 219 10.20 4.14 4.75
CA VAL A 219 9.12 3.49 5.51
C VAL A 219 8.79 4.33 6.73
N LEU A 220 7.51 4.58 6.95
CA LEU A 220 6.97 5.38 8.04
C LEU A 220 6.15 4.49 8.97
N ARG A 221 6.38 4.58 10.28
CA ARG A 221 5.60 3.83 11.29
C ARG A 221 4.67 4.76 12.06
N TYR A 222 3.43 4.33 12.24
CA TYR A 222 2.40 4.99 13.02
C TYR A 222 1.80 4.00 14.03
N SER A 223 1.47 4.44 15.24
CA SER A 223 0.84 3.58 16.27
C SER A 223 -0.67 3.80 16.42
N ASP A 224 -1.24 4.79 15.74
CA ASP A 224 -2.68 5.06 15.73
C ASP A 224 -3.13 5.56 14.35
N LEU A 225 -4.25 5.05 13.83
CA LEU A 225 -4.84 5.47 12.56
C LEU A 225 -5.28 6.94 12.52
N LYS A 226 -5.48 7.57 13.68
CA LYS A 226 -5.80 9.01 13.82
C LYS A 226 -4.55 9.87 13.99
N GLN A 227 -3.37 9.26 14.04
CA GLN A 227 -2.11 9.97 14.20
C GLN A 227 -1.76 10.73 12.91
N VAL A 228 -1.27 11.96 13.08
CA VAL A 228 -0.83 12.80 11.96
C VAL A 228 0.67 12.61 11.69
N GLU A 229 1.49 12.59 12.73
CA GLU A 229 2.96 12.49 12.62
C GLU A 229 3.44 11.04 12.79
N PHE A 230 4.33 10.57 11.92
CA PHE A 230 4.97 9.27 12.11
C PHE A 230 5.90 9.28 13.33
N GLU A 231 6.04 8.12 13.97
CA GLU A 231 6.89 7.95 15.16
C GLU A 231 8.31 7.53 14.79
N GLN A 232 8.43 6.80 13.69
CA GLN A 232 9.69 6.29 13.17
C GLN A 232 9.71 6.41 11.65
N ARG A 233 10.90 6.72 11.12
CA ARG A 233 11.19 6.73 9.70
C ARG A 233 12.44 5.89 9.44
N ILE A 234 12.31 4.95 8.52
CA ILE A 234 13.43 4.17 7.99
C ILE A 234 13.80 4.79 6.64
N SER A 235 15.08 5.13 6.49
CA SER A 235 15.65 5.63 5.25
C SER A 235 16.53 4.56 4.61
N PHE A 236 16.58 4.55 3.28
CA PHE A 236 17.45 3.68 2.50
C PHE A 236 18.72 4.45 2.08
N PRO A 237 19.83 3.76 1.73
CA PRO A 237 21.05 4.40 1.25
C PRO A 237 20.81 5.33 0.04
N ASP A 238 21.56 6.43 -0.08
CA ASP A 238 21.33 7.45 -1.12
C ASP A 238 21.50 6.95 -2.57
N ASN A 239 22.24 5.85 -2.76
CA ASN A 239 22.39 5.19 -4.05
C ASN A 239 21.21 4.27 -4.40
N TYR A 240 20.26 4.10 -3.49
CA TYR A 240 19.08 3.27 -3.65
C TYR A 240 17.91 4.14 -4.13
N LYS A 241 17.73 4.20 -5.45
CA LYS A 241 16.72 5.04 -6.12
C LYS A 241 15.65 4.20 -6.80
N TYR A 242 15.07 3.27 -6.06
CA TYR A 242 13.95 2.47 -6.53
C TYR A 242 12.64 3.01 -5.97
N GLN A 243 11.62 2.96 -6.80
CA GLN A 243 10.25 3.12 -6.35
C GLN A 243 9.89 1.87 -5.54
N LEU A 244 9.68 2.04 -4.24
CA LEU A 244 9.12 0.98 -3.41
C LEU A 244 7.62 0.99 -3.62
N GLU A 245 7.06 -0.20 -3.88
CA GLU A 245 5.64 -0.39 -4.16
C GLU A 245 5.01 -1.14 -2.99
N GLY A 246 4.99 -2.47 -3.03
CA GLY A 246 4.34 -3.30 -2.02
C GLY A 246 5.12 -3.46 -0.71
N ILE A 247 4.42 -3.54 0.42
CA ILE A 247 4.98 -3.80 1.75
C ILE A 247 4.15 -4.80 2.56
N THR A 248 4.79 -5.77 3.22
CA THR A 248 4.14 -6.61 4.25
C THR A 248 5.04 -6.79 5.46
N PHE A 249 4.44 -6.87 6.65
CA PHE A 249 5.16 -7.11 7.89
C PHE A 249 4.93 -8.55 8.40
N LEU A 250 6.00 -9.23 8.79
CA LEU A 250 5.95 -10.59 9.32
C LEU A 250 7.14 -10.85 10.24
N ASN A 251 6.87 -11.30 11.47
CA ASN A 251 7.88 -11.73 12.45
C ASN A 251 9.03 -10.71 12.62
N ASP A 252 8.69 -9.47 12.97
CA ASP A 252 9.66 -8.37 13.14
C ASP A 252 10.50 -8.09 11.88
N THR A 253 10.00 -8.42 10.70
CA THR A 253 10.65 -8.13 9.42
C THR A 253 9.66 -7.51 8.46
N LEU A 254 10.05 -6.39 7.85
CA LEU A 254 9.35 -5.80 6.72
C LEU A 254 9.86 -6.43 5.43
N PHE A 255 8.94 -6.79 4.56
CA PHE A 255 9.19 -7.30 3.22
C PHE A 255 8.67 -6.26 2.25
N ILE A 256 9.51 -5.85 1.30
CA ILE A 256 9.19 -4.72 0.43
C ILE A 256 9.55 -5.07 -1.00
N THR A 257 8.69 -4.71 -1.95
CA THR A 257 8.95 -4.88 -3.37
C THR A 257 9.29 -3.57 -4.06
N THR A 258 10.05 -3.68 -5.16
CA THR A 258 10.33 -2.54 -6.06
C THR A 258 9.68 -2.75 -7.41
N GLU A 259 9.25 -1.66 -8.02
CA GLU A 259 8.87 -1.67 -9.45
C GLU A 259 10.11 -1.93 -10.32
N ASN A 260 9.91 -2.64 -11.44
CA ASN A 260 10.92 -2.79 -12.47
C ASN A 260 11.30 -1.41 -13.02
N SER A 261 12.59 -1.15 -13.20
CA SER A 261 13.04 -0.04 -14.03
C SER A 261 13.55 -0.59 -15.36
N ALA A 262 13.69 0.24 -16.39
CA ALA A 262 14.20 -0.19 -17.70
C ALA A 262 15.58 -0.91 -17.69
N ILE A 263 16.24 -0.99 -16.53
CA ILE A 263 17.58 -1.52 -16.32
C ILE A 263 17.62 -2.62 -15.24
N ASP A 264 16.66 -2.68 -14.32
CA ASP A 264 16.71 -3.55 -13.13
C ASP A 264 15.37 -4.23 -12.84
N ALA A 265 15.38 -5.57 -12.81
CA ALA A 265 14.23 -6.41 -12.45
C ALA A 265 13.64 -6.05 -11.08
N SER A 266 12.35 -6.31 -10.87
CA SER A 266 11.70 -6.19 -9.56
C SER A 266 12.35 -7.07 -8.51
N LEU A 267 12.47 -6.55 -7.29
CA LEU A 267 13.17 -7.19 -6.19
C LEU A 267 12.25 -7.29 -4.96
N LEU A 268 12.48 -8.30 -4.13
CA LEU A 268 11.94 -8.41 -2.78
C LEU A 268 13.08 -8.18 -1.78
N TYR A 269 12.92 -7.19 -0.91
CA TYR A 269 13.83 -6.81 0.16
C TYR A 269 13.30 -7.21 1.54
N PHE A 270 14.22 -7.31 2.49
CA PHE A 270 13.95 -7.71 3.87
C PHE A 270 14.60 -6.69 4.80
N VAL A 271 13.79 -5.98 5.56
CA VAL A 271 14.23 -4.96 6.50
C VAL A 271 13.86 -5.45 7.91
N PRO A 272 14.83 -5.94 8.70
CA PRO A 272 14.60 -6.24 10.11
C PRO A 272 14.14 -4.98 10.85
N ASN A 273 13.07 -5.11 11.63
CA ASN A 273 12.47 -4.05 12.44
C ASN A 273 13.13 -3.95 13.81
#